data_AF-A0A368V5K3-F1
#
_entry.id   AF-A0A368V5K3-F1
#
_cell.length_a   1.000
_cell.length_b   1.000
_cell.length_c   1.000
_cell.angle_alpha   90.00
_cell.angle_beta   90.00
_cell.angle_gamma   90.00
#
_symmetry.space_group_name_H-M   'P 1'
#
loop_
_entity.id
_entity.type
_entity.pdbx_description
1 polymer ?
#
loop_
_entity_poly.entity_id
_entity_poly.type
_entity_poly.pdbx_seq_one_letter_code
_entity_poly.pdbx_strand_id
1 'polypeptide(L)'
;MSQQTTVLKRMIDVTISLATASRYHEKLNRIRLQKFIYLLDIVAYMYDVLPPAKNHVSYNNGPYDAAIQNAVDSLAFRGLIKISDVENSSSGKISCQYSLTEVGKKWAITLAEKKELRLRFDAANAVGKKVNKLGWWRLKDLVYAEPTYIQKRYSGFGLQIDTTDGTQNSAALLIGMFNAALEERSTNCVLNRELATELFFRYLDNFDSSQGQARNGVSI
;
A
#
# COMPACT_ATOMS: atom_id res chain seq x y z
N MET A 1 -15.66 0.52 -15.05
CA MET A 1 -16.25 0.20 -13.73
C MET A 1 -16.93 1.46 -13.19
N SER A 2 -18.10 1.36 -12.55
CA SER A 2 -18.74 2.54 -11.94
C SER A 2 -17.98 2.97 -10.68
N GLN A 3 -18.03 4.26 -10.36
CA GLN A 3 -17.39 4.84 -9.17
C GLN A 3 -17.84 4.13 -7.87
N GLN A 4 -19.10 3.70 -7.82
CA GLN A 4 -19.66 2.94 -6.70
C GLN A 4 -18.95 1.60 -6.50
N THR A 5 -18.67 0.87 -7.59
CA THR A 5 -17.94 -0.41 -7.51
C THR A 5 -16.50 -0.21 -7.03
N THR A 6 -15.85 0.91 -7.40
CA THR A 6 -14.50 1.25 -6.93
C THR A 6 -14.49 1.51 -5.42
N VAL A 7 -15.44 2.30 -4.90
CA VAL A 7 -15.55 2.57 -3.46
C VAL A 7 -15.79 1.29 -2.66
N LEU A 8 -16.66 0.39 -3.13
CA LEU A 8 -16.90 -0.90 -2.46
C LEU A 8 -15.65 -1.76 -2.35
N LYS A 9 -14.84 -1.85 -3.42
CA LYS A 9 -13.55 -2.54 -3.37
C LYS A 9 -12.59 -1.87 -2.39
N ARG A 10 -12.54 -0.52 -2.37
CA ARG A 10 -11.71 0.21 -1.41
C ARG A 10 -12.18 0.08 0.04
N MET A 11 -13.45 -0.14 0.30
CA MET A 11 -13.92 -0.46 1.67
C MET A 11 -13.29 -1.77 2.18
N ILE A 12 -13.16 -2.77 1.32
CA ILE A 12 -12.46 -4.02 1.65
C ILE A 12 -10.98 -3.72 1.92
N ASP A 13 -10.31 -2.99 1.02
CA ASP A 13 -8.88 -2.67 1.18
C ASP A 13 -8.58 -1.86 2.45
N VAL A 14 -9.40 -0.86 2.76
CA VAL A 14 -9.31 -0.07 4.00
C VAL A 14 -9.44 -0.99 5.21
N THR A 15 -10.42 -1.89 5.20
CA THR A 15 -10.67 -2.82 6.31
C THR A 15 -9.51 -3.77 6.51
N ILE A 16 -9.01 -4.37 5.42
CA ILE A 16 -7.84 -5.26 5.44
C ILE A 16 -6.61 -4.53 5.97
N SER A 17 -6.39 -3.29 5.53
CA SER A 17 -5.23 -2.48 5.92
C SER A 17 -5.27 -2.12 7.41
N LEU A 18 -6.43 -1.67 7.92
CA LEU A 18 -6.60 -1.35 9.33
C LEU A 18 -6.55 -2.59 10.21
N ALA A 19 -7.12 -3.71 9.76
CA ALA A 19 -7.00 -5.00 10.46
C ALA A 19 -5.53 -5.43 10.55
N THR A 20 -4.78 -5.32 9.45
CA THR A 20 -3.36 -5.65 9.41
C THR A 20 -2.55 -4.78 10.35
N ALA A 21 -2.72 -3.45 10.31
CA ALA A 21 -2.01 -2.53 11.20
C ALA A 21 -2.33 -2.81 12.68
N SER A 22 -3.59 -3.14 12.99
CA SER A 22 -4.00 -3.44 14.37
C SER A 22 -3.30 -4.67 14.98
N ARG A 23 -2.92 -5.65 14.15
CA ARG A 23 -2.14 -6.83 14.59
C ARG A 23 -0.75 -6.45 15.13
N TYR A 24 -0.25 -5.29 14.71
CA TYR A 24 1.02 -4.72 15.14
C TYR A 24 0.84 -3.54 16.10
N HIS A 25 -0.37 -3.36 16.65
CA HIS A 25 -0.74 -2.27 17.57
C HIS A 25 -0.60 -0.86 16.97
N GLU A 26 -0.73 -0.76 15.65
CA GLU A 26 -0.53 0.49 14.92
C GLU A 26 -1.85 1.10 14.45
N LYS A 27 -1.91 2.43 14.46
CA LYS A 27 -3.01 3.21 13.89
C LYS A 27 -2.55 3.89 12.61
N LEU A 28 -3.46 4.04 11.65
CA LEU A 28 -3.16 4.70 10.38
C LEU A 28 -3.93 6.01 10.27
N ASN A 29 -3.21 7.09 10.07
CA ASN A 29 -3.80 8.34 9.61
C ASN A 29 -4.07 8.30 8.11
N ARG A 30 -4.72 9.36 7.60
CA ARG A 30 -5.04 9.53 6.17
C ARG A 30 -3.89 9.23 5.23
N ILE A 31 -2.70 9.76 5.52
CA ILE A 31 -1.53 9.62 4.66
C ILE A 31 -1.01 8.19 4.72
N ARG A 32 -0.78 7.65 5.92
CA ARG A 32 -0.24 6.29 6.09
C ARG A 32 -1.19 5.24 5.49
N LEU A 33 -2.51 5.40 5.64
CA LEU A 33 -3.48 4.50 5.03
C LEU A 33 -3.38 4.45 3.50
N GLN A 34 -3.26 5.62 2.86
CA GLN A 34 -3.07 5.73 1.40
C GLN A 34 -1.79 5.02 0.95
N LYS A 35 -0.68 5.22 1.69
CA LYS A 35 0.62 4.59 1.37
C LYS A 35 0.60 3.08 1.58
N PHE A 36 -0.05 2.62 2.64
CA PHE A 36 -0.18 1.19 2.90
C PHE A 36 -0.99 0.51 1.78
N ILE A 37 -2.15 1.06 1.42
CA ILE A 37 -3.00 0.51 0.35
C ILE A 37 -2.27 0.56 -0.99
N TYR A 38 -1.49 1.61 -1.26
CA TYR A 38 -0.66 1.67 -2.46
C TYR A 38 0.36 0.54 -2.52
N LEU A 39 1.16 0.32 -1.46
CA LEU A 39 2.12 -0.80 -1.42
C LEU A 39 1.41 -2.15 -1.51
N LEU A 40 0.23 -2.29 -0.88
CA LEU A 40 -0.62 -3.46 -1.02
C LEU A 40 -1.05 -3.69 -2.48
N ASP A 41 -1.45 -2.64 -3.21
CA ASP A 41 -1.81 -2.75 -4.62
C ASP A 41 -0.63 -3.21 -5.49
N ILE A 42 0.58 -2.73 -5.21
CA ILE A 42 1.80 -3.16 -5.91
C ILE A 42 2.12 -4.62 -5.57
N VAL A 43 2.12 -4.97 -4.29
CA VAL A 43 2.48 -6.31 -3.82
C VAL A 43 1.44 -7.35 -4.22
N ALA A 44 0.16 -6.99 -4.26
CA ALA A 44 -0.92 -7.90 -4.65
C ALA A 44 -0.77 -8.46 -6.07
N TYR A 45 -0.02 -7.77 -6.93
CA TYR A 45 0.37 -8.30 -8.24
C TYR A 45 1.14 -9.63 -8.12
N MET A 46 2.02 -9.78 -7.11
CA MET A 46 2.75 -11.04 -6.82
C MET A 46 1.83 -12.15 -6.30
N TYR A 47 0.64 -11.79 -5.86
CA TYR A 47 -0.35 -12.73 -5.33
C TYR A 47 -1.41 -13.08 -6.37
N ASP A 48 -1.22 -12.69 -7.64
CA ASP A 48 -2.19 -12.84 -8.73
C ASP A 48 -3.54 -12.17 -8.42
N VAL A 49 -3.51 -11.16 -7.55
CA VAL A 49 -4.69 -10.38 -7.18
C VAL A 49 -4.59 -9.05 -7.90
N LEU A 50 -5.36 -8.91 -8.98
CA LEU A 50 -5.44 -7.65 -9.69
C LEU A 50 -6.05 -6.57 -8.78
N PRO A 51 -5.31 -5.48 -8.51
CA PRO A 51 -5.90 -4.34 -7.81
C PRO A 51 -7.04 -3.77 -8.67
N PRO A 52 -7.98 -3.03 -8.07
CA PRO A 52 -9.00 -2.37 -8.87
C PRO A 52 -8.34 -1.42 -9.88
N ALA A 53 -8.70 -1.56 -11.16
CA ALA A 53 -8.12 -0.79 -12.24
C ALA A 53 -8.28 0.72 -11.99
N LYS A 54 -7.21 1.49 -12.27
CA LYS A 54 -7.24 2.96 -12.42
C LYS A 54 -7.54 3.79 -11.15
N ASN A 55 -6.72 3.68 -10.11
CA ASN A 55 -7.10 4.31 -8.83
C ASN A 55 -6.11 5.29 -8.20
N HIS A 56 -4.81 5.13 -8.42
CA HIS A 56 -3.82 6.03 -7.84
C HIS A 56 -3.41 7.10 -8.83
N VAL A 57 -3.29 8.34 -8.36
CA VAL A 57 -2.70 9.45 -9.09
C VAL A 57 -1.43 9.94 -8.40
N SER A 58 -0.45 10.40 -9.17
CA SER A 58 0.73 11.07 -8.62
C SER A 58 0.31 12.36 -7.90
N TYR A 59 0.82 12.58 -6.69
CA TYR A 59 0.51 13.77 -5.90
C TYR A 59 1.71 14.23 -5.09
N ASN A 60 1.68 15.48 -4.60
CA ASN A 60 2.78 16.11 -3.85
C ASN A 60 3.23 15.27 -2.65
N ASN A 61 2.29 14.59 -2.01
CA ASN A 61 2.52 13.77 -0.83
C ASN A 61 2.54 12.27 -1.14
N GLY A 62 2.92 11.88 -2.36
CA GLY A 62 2.91 10.49 -2.84
C GLY A 62 1.63 10.12 -3.59
N PRO A 63 1.45 8.83 -3.98
CA PRO A 63 0.24 8.32 -4.60
C PRO A 63 -1.03 8.63 -3.80
N TYR A 64 -2.10 9.02 -4.49
CA TYR A 64 -3.39 9.36 -3.89
C TYR A 64 -4.54 8.68 -4.63
N ASP A 65 -5.52 8.20 -3.87
CA ASP A 65 -6.78 7.64 -4.35
C ASP A 65 -7.94 8.20 -3.53
N ALA A 66 -8.83 8.97 -4.17
CA ALA A 66 -9.99 9.57 -3.52
C ALA A 66 -11.01 8.53 -3.03
N ALA A 67 -11.13 7.38 -3.70
CA ALA A 67 -12.07 6.34 -3.33
C ALA A 67 -11.72 5.69 -1.97
N ILE A 68 -10.45 5.71 -1.58
CA ILE A 68 -10.02 5.28 -0.24
C ILE A 68 -10.62 6.19 0.85
N GLN A 69 -10.66 7.52 0.64
CA GLN A 69 -11.26 8.43 1.63
C GLN A 69 -12.77 8.23 1.69
N ASN A 70 -13.43 8.16 0.54
CA ASN A 70 -14.88 7.88 0.48
C ASN A 70 -15.22 6.53 1.14
N ALA A 71 -14.34 5.54 1.03
CA ALA A 71 -14.47 4.26 1.70
C ALA A 71 -14.31 4.39 3.22
N VAL A 72 -13.32 5.15 3.71
CA VAL A 72 -13.16 5.44 5.15
C VAL A 72 -14.41 6.11 5.69
N ASP A 73 -14.89 7.17 5.04
CA ASP A 73 -16.08 7.92 5.47
C ASP A 73 -17.33 7.02 5.48
N SER A 74 -17.49 6.21 4.43
CA SER A 74 -18.57 5.23 4.32
C SER A 74 -18.55 4.18 5.44
N LEU A 75 -17.36 3.71 5.83
CA LEU A 75 -17.18 2.73 6.89
C LEU A 75 -17.34 3.35 8.28
N ALA A 76 -16.87 4.58 8.47
CA ALA A 76 -17.07 5.34 9.70
C ALA A 76 -18.55 5.63 9.93
N PHE A 77 -19.27 6.07 8.90
CA PHE A 77 -20.72 6.28 8.95
C PHE A 77 -21.49 5.00 9.32
N ARG A 78 -21.01 3.84 8.87
CA ARG A 78 -21.58 2.52 9.22
C ARG A 78 -21.14 1.99 10.59
N GLY A 79 -20.35 2.74 11.35
CA GLY A 79 -19.84 2.33 12.67
C GLY A 79 -18.76 1.26 12.64
N LEU A 80 -18.13 1.01 11.48
CA LEU A 80 -17.07 -0.01 11.33
C LEU A 80 -15.67 0.56 11.59
N ILE A 81 -15.49 1.86 11.41
CA ILE A 81 -14.24 2.57 11.70
C ILE A 81 -14.48 3.61 12.80
N LYS A 82 -13.55 3.67 13.75
CA LYS A 82 -13.44 4.75 14.73
C LYS A 82 -12.36 5.73 14.28
N ILE A 83 -12.72 7.01 14.30
CA ILE A 83 -11.79 8.13 14.14
C ILE A 83 -11.39 8.59 15.56
N SER A 84 -10.10 8.67 15.83
CA SER A 84 -9.53 9.11 17.12
C SER A 84 -8.38 10.08 16.93
N ASP A 85 -7.89 10.64 18.03
CA ASP A 85 -6.68 11.48 18.06
C ASP A 85 -6.76 12.63 17.04
N VAL A 86 -7.87 13.37 17.08
CA VAL A 86 -8.12 14.51 16.18
C VAL A 86 -7.31 15.70 16.67
N GLU A 87 -6.36 16.16 15.87
CA GLU A 87 -5.54 17.33 16.17
C GLU A 87 -5.75 18.40 15.11
N ASN A 88 -5.88 19.64 15.55
CA ASN A 88 -5.86 20.81 14.66
C ASN A 88 -4.48 21.45 14.72
N SER A 89 -3.79 21.51 13.60
CA SER A 89 -2.57 22.31 13.49
C SER A 89 -2.90 23.79 13.49
N SER A 90 -1.92 24.62 13.88
CA SER A 90 -1.97 26.09 13.74
C SER A 90 -2.15 26.57 12.29
N SER A 91 -1.87 25.70 11.31
CA SER A 91 -2.11 25.93 9.87
C SER A 91 -3.52 25.52 9.41
N GLY A 92 -4.42 25.15 10.32
CA GLY A 92 -5.78 24.71 10.02
C GLY A 92 -5.87 23.30 9.42
N LYS A 93 -4.79 22.51 9.47
CA LYS A 93 -4.81 21.11 9.00
C LYS A 93 -5.31 20.22 10.12
N ILE A 94 -6.27 19.36 9.79
CA ILE A 94 -6.80 18.35 10.69
C ILE A 94 -6.01 17.05 10.48
N SER A 95 -5.43 16.52 11.55
CA SER A 95 -4.87 15.18 11.62
C SER A 95 -5.82 14.29 12.41
N CYS A 96 -5.93 13.01 12.04
CA CYS A 96 -6.69 12.03 12.82
C CYS A 96 -6.15 10.63 12.54
N GLN A 97 -6.50 9.70 13.41
CA GLN A 97 -6.12 8.29 13.34
C GLN A 97 -7.35 7.42 13.11
N TYR A 98 -7.23 6.43 12.23
CA TYR A 98 -8.27 5.46 11.93
C TYR A 98 -7.97 4.11 12.58
N SER A 99 -9.01 3.48 13.11
CA SER A 99 -8.95 2.11 13.67
C SER A 99 -10.29 1.41 13.46
N LEU A 100 -10.29 0.07 13.44
CA LEU A 100 -11.53 -0.70 13.39
C LEU A 100 -12.24 -0.67 14.76
N THR A 101 -13.56 -0.51 14.75
CA THR A 101 -14.40 -0.78 15.93
C THR A 101 -14.48 -2.29 16.18
N GLU A 102 -15.07 -2.73 17.28
CA GLU A 102 -15.32 -4.16 17.52
C GLU A 102 -16.20 -4.80 16.42
N VAL A 103 -17.18 -4.05 15.91
CA VAL A 103 -18.01 -4.49 14.78
C VAL A 103 -17.17 -4.55 13.50
N GLY A 104 -16.31 -3.55 13.26
CA GLY A 104 -15.37 -3.55 12.14
C GLY A 104 -14.39 -4.73 12.17
N LYS A 105 -13.89 -5.10 13.35
CA LYS A 105 -13.01 -6.27 13.53
C LYS A 105 -13.75 -7.57 13.21
N LYS A 106 -14.98 -7.75 13.70
CA LYS A 106 -15.81 -8.92 13.36
C LYS A 106 -16.03 -9.02 11.86
N TRP A 107 -16.33 -7.90 11.21
CA TRP A 107 -16.49 -7.88 9.76
C TRP A 107 -15.19 -8.23 9.02
N ALA A 108 -14.03 -7.73 9.49
CA ALA A 108 -12.73 -8.10 8.92
C ALA A 108 -12.45 -9.61 9.02
N ILE A 109 -12.85 -10.26 10.12
CA ILE A 109 -12.75 -11.72 10.28
C ILE A 109 -13.64 -12.42 9.24
N THR A 110 -14.90 -12.01 9.09
CA THR A 110 -15.79 -12.56 8.05
C THR A 110 -15.26 -12.35 6.63
N LEU A 111 -14.59 -11.23 6.36
CA LEU A 111 -13.93 -11.01 5.06
C LEU A 111 -12.74 -11.97 4.86
N ALA A 112 -11.98 -12.27 5.91
CA ALA A 112 -10.83 -13.19 5.85
C ALA A 112 -11.24 -14.64 5.58
N GLU A 113 -12.46 -15.03 5.94
CA GLU A 113 -13.03 -16.35 5.66
C GLU A 113 -13.41 -16.54 4.18
N LYS A 114 -13.54 -15.45 3.41
CA LYS A 114 -13.89 -15.53 1.99
C LYS A 114 -12.71 -15.98 1.15
N LYS A 115 -12.89 -17.08 0.42
CA LYS A 115 -11.86 -17.67 -0.45
C LYS A 115 -11.33 -16.67 -1.48
N GLU A 116 -12.20 -15.82 -2.04
CA GLU A 116 -11.79 -14.82 -3.03
C GLU A 116 -10.86 -13.73 -2.47
N LEU A 117 -10.89 -13.48 -1.15
CA LEU A 117 -10.11 -12.44 -0.50
C LEU A 117 -8.85 -12.95 0.19
N ARG A 118 -8.69 -14.28 0.30
CA ARG A 118 -7.57 -14.91 1.02
C ARG A 118 -6.21 -14.37 0.55
N LEU A 119 -5.98 -14.35 -0.75
CA LEU A 119 -4.71 -13.87 -1.32
C LEU A 119 -4.47 -12.38 -1.07
N ARG A 120 -5.54 -11.59 -0.97
CA ARG A 120 -5.45 -10.16 -0.63
C ARG A 120 -5.05 -9.97 0.84
N PHE A 121 -5.59 -10.78 1.75
CA PHE A 121 -5.16 -10.80 3.15
C PHE A 121 -3.72 -11.28 3.29
N ASP A 122 -3.31 -12.30 2.53
CA ASP A 122 -1.93 -12.80 2.54
C ASP A 122 -0.94 -11.71 2.07
N ALA A 123 -1.27 -11.00 0.98
CA ALA A 123 -0.50 -9.85 0.50
C ALA A 123 -0.42 -8.74 1.56
N ALA A 124 -1.55 -8.38 2.18
CA ALA A 124 -1.58 -7.37 3.23
C ALA A 124 -0.74 -7.77 4.45
N ASN A 125 -0.83 -9.03 4.87
CA ASN A 125 -0.01 -9.56 5.96
C ASN A 125 1.49 -9.51 5.63
N ALA A 126 1.87 -9.83 4.40
CA ALA A 126 3.26 -9.73 3.94
C ALA A 126 3.76 -8.28 3.97
N VAL A 127 2.99 -7.33 3.42
CA VAL A 127 3.28 -5.89 3.51
C VAL A 127 3.40 -5.45 4.96
N GLY A 128 2.42 -5.77 5.80
CA GLY A 128 2.39 -5.41 7.22
C GLY A 128 3.61 -5.94 7.98
N LYS A 129 4.01 -7.20 7.73
CA LYS A 129 5.21 -7.80 8.32
C LYS A 129 6.48 -7.03 7.94
N LYS A 130 6.64 -6.65 6.67
CA LYS A 130 7.81 -5.89 6.21
C LYS A 130 7.82 -4.46 6.75
N VAL A 131 6.68 -3.76 6.68
CA VAL A 131 6.53 -2.41 7.22
C VAL A 131 6.80 -2.40 8.72
N ASN A 132 6.30 -3.39 9.47
CA ASN A 132 6.58 -3.49 10.90
C ASN A 132 8.07 -3.68 11.20
N LYS A 133 8.77 -4.52 10.43
CA LYS A 133 10.22 -4.74 10.58
C LYS A 133 11.04 -3.48 10.28
N LEU A 134 10.66 -2.72 9.25
CA LEU A 134 11.35 -1.50 8.83
C LEU A 134 10.94 -0.26 9.64
N GLY A 135 9.74 -0.28 10.23
CA GLY A 135 9.13 0.82 10.95
C GLY A 135 7.97 1.46 10.18
N TRP A 136 6.80 1.58 10.82
CA TRP A 136 5.60 2.20 10.25
C TRP A 136 5.78 3.69 9.91
N TRP A 137 6.72 4.37 10.57
CA TRP A 137 7.10 5.74 10.27
C TRP A 137 7.74 5.89 8.88
N ARG A 138 8.40 4.84 8.36
CA ARG A 138 9.06 4.81 7.04
C ARG A 138 8.13 4.58 5.87
N LEU A 139 6.84 4.33 6.12
CA LEU A 139 5.89 3.96 5.07
C LEU A 139 5.82 5.00 3.94
N LYS A 140 5.99 6.28 4.28
CA LYS A 140 6.06 7.36 3.28
C LYS A 140 7.30 7.22 2.40
N ASP A 141 8.46 6.99 3.02
CA ASP A 141 9.75 6.93 2.34
C ASP A 141 9.84 5.70 1.44
N LEU A 142 9.33 4.55 1.90
CA LEU A 142 9.20 3.33 1.10
C LEU A 142 8.36 3.53 -0.16
N VAL A 143 7.25 4.27 -0.06
CA VAL A 143 6.44 4.60 -1.25
C VAL A 143 7.15 5.59 -2.17
N TYR A 144 7.95 6.50 -1.62
CA TYR A 144 8.70 7.47 -2.42
C TYR A 144 9.87 6.83 -3.16
N ALA A 145 10.37 5.71 -2.64
CA ALA A 145 11.35 4.84 -3.29
C ALA A 145 10.73 3.89 -4.33
N GLU A 146 9.40 3.84 -4.44
CA GLU A 146 8.74 2.91 -5.37
C GLU A 146 8.94 3.35 -6.84
N PRO A 147 9.48 2.48 -7.71
CA PRO A 147 9.89 2.84 -9.07
C PRO A 147 8.80 3.44 -9.96
N THR A 148 7.59 2.89 -9.88
CA THR A 148 6.45 3.35 -10.70
C THR A 148 6.05 4.78 -10.31
N TYR A 149 6.01 5.06 -9.01
CA TYR A 149 5.74 6.39 -8.47
C TYR A 149 6.86 7.35 -8.79
N ILE A 150 8.13 6.95 -8.66
CA ILE A 150 9.29 7.78 -9.02
C ILE A 150 9.17 8.27 -10.47
N GLN A 151 8.96 7.34 -11.41
CA GLN A 151 8.82 7.67 -12.83
C GLN A 151 7.68 8.67 -13.06
N LYS A 152 6.49 8.39 -12.50
CA LYS A 152 5.32 9.27 -12.69
C LYS A 152 5.47 10.62 -12.00
N ARG A 153 6.15 10.69 -10.85
CA ARG A 153 6.43 11.95 -10.14
C ARG A 153 7.26 12.90 -10.98
N TYR A 154 8.30 12.40 -11.67
CA TYR A 154 9.12 13.24 -12.55
C TYR A 154 8.35 13.77 -13.77
N SER A 155 7.30 13.06 -14.19
CA SER A 155 6.43 13.51 -15.30
C SER A 155 5.36 14.54 -14.87
N GLY A 156 5.17 14.79 -13.57
CA GLY A 156 4.21 15.77 -13.05
C GLY A 156 3.18 15.20 -12.06
N PHE A 157 2.26 16.07 -11.59
CA PHE A 157 1.20 15.71 -10.65
C PHE A 157 -0.15 15.49 -11.34
N GLY A 158 -0.99 14.64 -10.75
CA GLY A 158 -2.31 14.27 -11.29
C GLY A 158 -2.25 13.17 -12.34
N LEU A 159 -1.07 12.58 -12.60
CA LEU A 159 -0.92 11.52 -13.58
C LEU A 159 -1.36 10.18 -13.01
N GLN A 160 -2.11 9.42 -13.81
CA GLN A 160 -2.55 8.09 -13.44
C GLN A 160 -1.35 7.16 -13.27
N ILE A 161 -1.31 6.50 -12.11
CA ILE A 161 -0.41 5.40 -11.81
C ILE A 161 -1.20 4.13 -12.10
N ASP A 162 -0.96 3.55 -13.27
CA ASP A 162 -1.54 2.26 -13.61
C ASP A 162 -0.68 1.15 -12.99
N THR A 163 -1.17 0.57 -11.90
CA THR A 163 -0.52 -0.57 -11.25
C THR A 163 -0.90 -1.91 -11.92
N THR A 164 -1.79 -1.90 -12.91
CA THR A 164 -2.27 -3.09 -13.62
C THR A 164 -1.59 -3.30 -14.97
N ASP A 165 -1.02 -2.26 -15.56
CA ASP A 165 -0.24 -2.35 -16.80
C ASP A 165 1.21 -2.74 -16.50
N GLY A 166 1.57 -3.99 -16.77
CA GLY A 166 2.93 -4.52 -16.55
C GLY A 166 4.04 -3.83 -17.34
N THR A 167 3.69 -3.06 -18.40
CA THR A 167 4.67 -2.29 -19.18
C THR A 167 4.97 -0.91 -18.58
N GLN A 168 4.04 -0.38 -17.79
CA GLN A 168 4.19 0.90 -17.08
C GLN A 168 4.43 0.75 -15.58
N ASN A 169 4.13 -0.43 -15.03
CA ASN A 169 4.39 -0.78 -13.64
C ASN A 169 5.82 -1.31 -13.52
N SER A 170 6.76 -0.40 -13.29
CA SER A 170 8.17 -0.73 -13.11
C SER A 170 8.44 -1.62 -11.90
N ALA A 171 7.56 -1.60 -10.87
CA ALA A 171 7.63 -2.59 -9.81
C ALA A 171 7.28 -3.99 -10.31
N ALA A 172 6.24 -4.14 -11.15
CA ALA A 172 5.91 -5.43 -11.76
C ALA A 172 7.06 -5.96 -12.63
N LEU A 173 7.74 -5.09 -13.38
CA LEU A 173 8.93 -5.47 -14.15
C LEU A 173 10.06 -5.98 -13.25
N LEU A 174 10.43 -5.24 -12.21
CA LEU A 174 11.48 -5.66 -11.26
C LEU A 174 11.13 -6.99 -10.57
N ILE A 175 9.86 -7.15 -10.20
CA ILE A 175 9.35 -8.40 -9.63
C ILE A 175 9.46 -9.54 -10.64
N GLY A 176 9.09 -9.31 -11.90
CA GLY A 176 9.25 -10.28 -12.98
C GLY A 176 10.71 -10.68 -13.21
N MET A 177 11.64 -9.73 -13.13
CA MET A 177 13.08 -10.00 -13.21
C MET A 177 13.58 -10.84 -12.03
N PHE A 178 13.11 -10.57 -10.81
CA PHE A 178 13.46 -11.40 -9.64
C PHE A 178 12.94 -12.83 -9.81
N ASN A 179 11.74 -12.99 -10.35
CA ASN A 179 11.17 -14.32 -10.58
C ASN A 179 11.98 -15.10 -11.63
N ALA A 180 12.25 -14.49 -12.79
CA ALA A 180 13.05 -15.12 -13.84
C ALA A 180 14.44 -15.55 -13.33
N ALA A 181 15.11 -14.69 -12.56
CA ALA A 181 16.42 -14.99 -11.98
C ALA A 181 16.40 -16.13 -10.94
N LEU A 182 15.26 -16.35 -10.27
CA LEU A 182 15.07 -17.45 -9.31
C LEU A 182 14.69 -18.76 -10.02
N GLU A 183 13.90 -18.67 -11.10
CA GLU A 183 13.52 -19.81 -11.96
C GLU A 183 14.74 -20.38 -12.71
N GLU A 184 15.60 -19.54 -13.27
CA GLU A 184 16.85 -19.98 -13.94
C GLU A 184 17.80 -20.76 -13.02
N ARG A 185 17.68 -20.59 -11.70
CA ARG A 185 18.56 -21.24 -10.71
C ARG A 185 17.94 -22.44 -10.02
N SER A 186 16.65 -22.75 -10.22
CA SER A 186 15.99 -23.85 -9.51
C SER A 186 14.91 -24.53 -10.36
N THR A 187 15.09 -25.83 -10.62
CA THR A 187 14.38 -26.62 -11.63
C THR A 187 12.89 -26.90 -11.37
N ASN A 188 12.23 -26.25 -10.40
CA ASN A 188 10.80 -26.41 -10.08
C ASN A 188 10.32 -25.36 -9.05
N CYS A 189 10.53 -24.06 -9.29
CA CYS A 189 10.13 -23.04 -8.33
C CYS A 189 8.74 -22.46 -8.63
N VAL A 190 7.75 -22.85 -7.84
CA VAL A 190 6.55 -22.04 -7.62
C VAL A 190 6.99 -20.70 -7.03
N LEU A 191 6.45 -19.58 -7.53
CA LEU A 191 6.74 -18.24 -7.04
C LEU A 191 6.69 -18.19 -5.50
N ASN A 192 7.85 -18.03 -4.86
CA ASN A 192 7.91 -17.76 -3.43
C ASN A 192 7.56 -16.30 -3.18
N ARG A 193 6.25 -16.03 -3.04
CA ARG A 193 5.67 -14.69 -2.87
C ARG A 193 6.26 -13.94 -1.68
N GLU A 194 6.61 -14.65 -0.60
CA GLU A 194 7.23 -14.04 0.58
C GLU A 194 8.66 -13.56 0.29
N LEU A 195 9.44 -14.37 -0.45
CA LEU A 195 10.78 -13.98 -0.89
C LEU A 195 10.73 -12.81 -1.87
N ALA A 196 9.84 -12.85 -2.86
CA ALA A 196 9.67 -11.75 -3.81
C ALA A 196 9.29 -10.44 -3.09
N THR A 197 8.38 -10.52 -2.10
CA THR A 197 8.04 -9.37 -1.25
C THR A 197 9.24 -8.89 -0.43
N GLU A 198 10.05 -9.78 0.16
CA GLU A 198 11.29 -9.39 0.87
C GLU A 198 12.28 -8.66 -0.05
N LEU A 199 12.52 -9.20 -1.25
CA LEU A 199 13.44 -8.59 -2.22
C LEU A 199 12.95 -7.22 -2.65
N PHE A 200 11.65 -7.08 -2.92
CA PHE A 200 11.04 -5.80 -3.26
C PHE A 200 11.21 -4.76 -2.13
N PHE A 201 10.89 -5.11 -0.88
CA PHE A 201 11.07 -4.17 0.24
C PHE A 201 12.54 -3.85 0.53
N ARG A 202 13.46 -4.80 0.34
CA ARG A 202 14.91 -4.53 0.39
C ARG A 202 15.35 -3.54 -0.68
N TYR A 203 14.83 -3.67 -1.90
CA TYR A 203 15.10 -2.72 -2.96
C TYR A 203 14.65 -1.31 -2.56
N LEU A 204 13.40 -1.15 -2.06
CA LEU A 204 12.88 0.14 -1.63
C LEU A 204 13.74 0.77 -0.52
N ASP A 205 14.12 -0.04 0.47
CA ASP A 205 14.93 0.39 1.61
C ASP A 205 16.33 0.87 1.19
N ASN A 206 17.00 0.11 0.32
CA ASN A 206 18.31 0.47 -0.21
C ASN A 206 18.24 1.72 -1.11
N PHE A 207 17.20 1.82 -1.94
CA PHE A 207 16.99 2.97 -2.81
C PHE A 207 16.78 4.25 -1.99
N ASP A 208 15.92 4.23 -0.97
CA ASP A 208 15.72 5.34 -0.04
C ASP A 208 17.02 5.76 0.65
N SER A 209 17.77 4.78 1.18
CA SER A 209 19.04 5.03 1.87
C SER A 209 20.09 5.69 0.96
N SER A 210 20.23 5.22 -0.28
CA SER A 210 21.15 5.79 -1.27
C SER A 210 20.78 7.23 -1.69
N GLN A 211 19.49 7.53 -1.82
CA GLN A 211 19.00 8.89 -2.09
C GLN A 211 19.27 9.83 -0.92
N GLY A 212 19.16 9.35 0.32
CA GLY A 212 19.51 10.10 1.53
C GLY A 212 21.00 10.47 1.57
N GLN A 213 21.89 9.53 1.22
CA GLN A 213 23.33 9.78 1.13
C GLN A 213 23.68 10.79 0.02
N ALA A 214 23.05 10.69 -1.15
CA ALA A 214 23.26 11.63 -2.25
C ALA A 214 22.84 13.07 -1.89
N ARG A 215 21.80 13.24 -1.06
CA ARG A 215 21.36 14.58 -0.58
C ARG A 215 22.28 15.17 0.49
N ASN A 216 22.89 14.34 1.33
CA ASN A 216 23.82 14.78 2.36
C ASN A 216 25.27 14.95 1.85
N GLY A 217 25.58 14.41 0.67
CA GLY A 217 26.87 14.57 -0.01
C GLY A 217 27.01 15.84 -0.85
N VAL A 218 25.97 16.67 -0.93
CA VAL A 218 26.03 18.01 -1.56
C VAL A 218 26.13 19.05 -0.46
N SER A 219 27.32 19.15 0.13
CA SER A 219 27.77 20.33 0.88
C SER A 219 29.14 20.67 0.32
N ILE A 220 29.14 21.52 -0.70
CA ILE A 220 30.31 22.29 -1.15
C ILE A 220 29.96 23.75 -0.88
#